data_AF-W5W9I0-F1
#
_entry.id   AF-W5W9I0-F1
#
_cell.length_a   1.000
_cell.length_b   1.000
_cell.length_c   1.000
_cell.angle_alpha   90.00
_cell.angle_beta   90.00
_cell.angle_gamma   90.00
#
_symmetry.space_group_name_H-M   'P 1'
#
loop_
_entity.id
_entity.type
_entity.pdbx_description
1 polymer ?
#
loop_
_entity_poly.entity_id
_entity_poly.type
_entity_poly.pdbx_seq_one_letter_code
_entity_poly.pdbx_strand_id
1 'polypeptide(L)'
;MADELGKLERLRQSGALSNAEFEAAKRRVLEPGAPAEDNTIGRAANRYVSFQMIVGVIGLIVFLVFLFTVFLPMMNRTTDLIPPSGPGINRAPVTFP
;
A
#
# COMPACT_ATOMS: atom_id res chain seq x y z
N MET A 1 -29.47 18.18 -29.01
CA MET A 1 -28.88 17.99 -27.66
C MET A 1 -29.81 17.24 -26.71
N ALA A 2 -30.97 17.77 -26.31
CA ALA A 2 -31.88 17.06 -25.39
C ALA A 2 -32.41 15.73 -25.97
N ASP A 3 -32.77 15.71 -27.25
CA ASP A 3 -33.21 14.48 -27.94
C ASP A 3 -32.11 13.42 -28.06
N GLU A 4 -30.85 13.85 -28.25
CA GLU A 4 -29.69 12.95 -28.38
C GLU A 4 -29.35 12.30 -27.04
N LEU A 5 -29.42 13.08 -25.94
CA LEU A 5 -29.30 12.57 -24.58
C LEU A 5 -30.39 11.54 -24.26
N GLY A 6 -31.63 11.81 -24.68
CA GLY A 6 -32.75 10.88 -24.53
C GLY A 6 -32.56 9.57 -25.31
N LYS A 7 -31.96 9.63 -26.51
CA LYS A 7 -31.63 8.44 -27.31
C LYS A 7 -30.53 7.59 -26.66
N LEU A 8 -29.48 8.23 -26.14
CA LEU A 8 -28.40 7.54 -25.42
C LEU A 8 -28.91 6.84 -24.16
N GLU A 9 -29.82 7.50 -23.44
CA GLU A 9 -30.42 6.97 -22.21
C GLU A 9 -31.27 5.71 -22.50
N ARG A 10 -32.04 5.72 -23.59
CA ARG A 10 -32.78 4.55 -24.06
C ARG A 10 -31.87 3.39 -24.45
N LEU A 11 -30.75 3.66 -25.12
CA LEU A 11 -29.77 2.63 -25.51
C LEU A 11 -29.06 2.01 -24.30
N ARG A 12 -28.81 2.81 -23.25
CA ARG A 12 -28.31 2.33 -21.97
C ARG A 12 -29.33 1.43 -21.27
N GLN A 13 -30.58 1.87 -21.20
CA GLN A 13 -31.67 1.11 -20.57
C GLN A 13 -31.98 -0.20 -21.30
N SER A 14 -31.79 -0.24 -22.61
CA SER A 14 -31.93 -1.46 -23.41
C SER A 14 -30.70 -2.38 -23.32
N GLY A 15 -29.67 -2.01 -22.57
CA GLY A 15 -28.41 -2.76 -22.45
C GLY A 15 -27.56 -2.77 -23.72
N ALA A 16 -27.92 -1.98 -24.74
CA ALA A 16 -27.16 -1.88 -25.99
C ALA A 16 -25.91 -1.02 -25.84
N LEU A 17 -25.84 -0.23 -24.76
CA LEU A 17 -24.72 0.62 -24.41
C LEU A 17 -24.27 0.33 -22.96
N SER A 18 -22.98 0.12 -22.76
CA SER A 18 -22.41 0.03 -21.41
C SER A 18 -22.36 1.42 -20.74
N ASN A 19 -22.28 1.43 -19.41
CA ASN A 19 -22.17 2.69 -18.65
C ASN A 19 -20.98 3.56 -19.11
N ALA A 20 -19.87 2.95 -19.52
CA ALA A 20 -18.69 3.67 -19.99
C ALA A 20 -18.93 4.37 -21.34
N GLU A 21 -19.63 3.70 -22.26
CA GLU A 21 -19.97 4.25 -23.58
C GLU A 21 -21.02 5.36 -23.47
N PHE A 22 -21.96 5.22 -22.53
CA PHE A 22 -22.96 6.24 -22.26
C PHE A 22 -22.32 7.54 -21.75
N GLU A 23 -21.38 7.46 -20.81
CA GLU A 23 -20.68 8.65 -20.31
C GLU A 23 -19.84 9.32 -21.40
N ALA A 24 -19.13 8.53 -22.22
CA ALA A 24 -18.34 9.06 -23.33
C ALA A 24 -19.22 9.77 -24.37
N ALA A 25 -20.37 9.20 -24.71
CA ALA A 25 -21.31 9.80 -25.67
C ALA A 25 -22.02 11.02 -25.10
N LYS A 26 -22.45 10.98 -23.83
CA LYS A 26 -23.04 12.13 -23.12
C LYS A 26 -22.09 13.33 -23.09
N ARG A 27 -20.80 13.09 -22.83
CA ARG A 27 -19.79 14.14 -22.78
C ARG A 27 -19.55 14.79 -24.14
N ARG A 28 -19.53 14.00 -25.23
CA ARG A 28 -19.47 14.53 -26.61
C ARG A 28 -20.65 15.43 -26.97
N VAL A 29 -21.86 15.09 -26.49
CA VAL A 29 -23.06 15.90 -26.74
C VAL A 29 -23.06 17.19 -25.92
N LEU A 30 -22.47 17.17 -24.72
CA LEU A 30 -22.36 18.33 -23.83
C LEU A 30 -21.23 19.29 -24.25
N GLU A 31 -20.13 18.77 -24.80
CA GLU A 31 -18.93 19.54 -25.15
C GLU A 31 -18.55 19.32 -26.63
N PRO A 32 -19.32 19.89 -27.59
CA PRO A 32 -19.01 19.78 -29.01
C PRO A 32 -17.77 20.62 -29.34
N GLY A 33 -16.58 20.03 -29.19
CA GLY A 33 -15.29 20.67 -29.44
C GLY A 33 -14.22 20.38 -28.40
N ALA A 34 -14.55 19.72 -27.29
CA ALA A 34 -13.52 19.19 -26.41
C ALA A 34 -12.68 18.16 -27.19
N PRO A 35 -11.33 18.23 -27.16
CA PRO A 35 -10.50 17.18 -27.74
C PRO A 35 -10.98 15.86 -27.17
N ALA A 36 -11.09 14.83 -28.01
CA ALA A 36 -11.44 13.50 -27.55
C ALA A 36 -10.45 13.11 -26.45
N GLU A 37 -10.81 13.32 -25.18
CA GLU A 37 -10.00 12.83 -24.08
C GLU A 37 -10.00 11.33 -24.29
N ASP A 38 -8.83 10.82 -24.67
CA ASP A 38 -8.51 9.41 -24.74
C ASP A 38 -8.72 8.84 -23.34
N ASN A 39 -9.97 8.45 -23.07
CA ASN A 39 -10.44 7.85 -21.83
C ASN A 39 -9.77 6.47 -21.56
N THR A 40 -8.85 6.06 -22.43
CA THR A 40 -7.95 4.92 -22.28
C THR A 40 -6.70 5.26 -21.46
N ILE A 41 -6.18 6.50 -21.52
CA ILE A 41 -4.93 6.89 -20.86
C ILE A 41 -5.16 7.21 -19.38
N GLY A 42 -6.22 7.97 -19.05
CA GLY A 42 -6.52 8.36 -17.66
C GLY A 42 -6.97 7.19 -16.77
N ARG A 43 -7.71 6.22 -17.33
CA ARG A 43 -8.22 5.06 -16.57
C ARG A 43 -7.17 3.94 -16.42
N ALA A 44 -6.23 3.82 -17.36
CA ALA A 44 -5.12 2.86 -17.28
C ALA A 44 -3.99 3.34 -16.35
N ALA A 45 -3.70 4.64 -16.34
CA ALA A 45 -2.70 5.24 -15.45
C ALA A 45 -3.06 5.01 -13.96
N ASN A 46 -4.34 5.16 -13.60
CA ASN A 46 -4.79 4.98 -12.21
C ASN A 46 -4.61 3.54 -11.70
N ARG A 47 -4.73 2.54 -12.58
CA ARG A 47 -4.53 1.13 -12.20
C ARG A 47 -3.06 0.78 -12.03
N TYR A 48 -2.17 1.31 -12.87
CA TYR A 48 -0.74 1.07 -12.77
C TYR A 48 -0.13 1.66 -11.49
N VAL A 49 -0.50 2.90 -11.14
CA VAL A 49 -0.03 3.56 -9.91
C VAL A 49 -0.55 2.85 -8.67
N SER A 50 -1.82 2.40 -8.69
CA SER A 50 -2.39 1.62 -7.58
C SER A 50 -1.66 0.30 -7.35
N PHE A 51 -1.35 -0.45 -8.41
CA PHE A 51 -0.59 -1.70 -8.27
C PHE A 51 0.84 -1.46 -7.78
N GLN A 52 1.51 -0.42 -8.28
CA GLN A 52 2.87 -0.07 -7.86
C GLN A 52 2.91 0.35 -6.38
N MET A 53 1.91 1.10 -5.92
CA MET A 53 1.75 1.45 -4.51
C MET A 53 1.52 0.21 -3.64
N ILE A 54 0.66 -0.72 -4.06
CA ILE A 54 0.39 -1.97 -3.33
C ILE A 54 1.65 -2.84 -3.22
N VAL A 55 2.38 -3.04 -4.31
CA VAL A 55 3.63 -3.82 -4.31
C VAL A 55 4.69 -3.15 -3.42
N GLY A 56 4.81 -1.82 -3.48
CA GLY A 56 5.69 -1.06 -2.60
C GLY A 56 5.34 -1.21 -1.12
N VAL A 57 4.04 -1.12 -0.78
CA VAL A 57 3.56 -1.30 0.60
C VAL A 57 3.79 -2.74 1.08
N ILE A 58 3.49 -3.75 0.27
CA ILE A 58 3.73 -5.16 0.61
C ILE A 58 5.24 -5.38 0.82
N GLY A 59 6.09 -4.88 -0.08
CA GLY A 59 7.54 -4.98 0.04
C GLY A 59 8.07 -4.31 1.32
N LEU A 60 7.56 -3.13 1.66
CA LEU A 60 7.92 -2.42 2.89
C LEU A 60 7.52 -3.22 4.14
N ILE A 61 6.31 -3.79 4.18
CA ILE A 61 5.84 -4.61 5.30
C ILE A 61 6.71 -5.86 5.46
N VAL A 62 6.97 -6.59 4.37
CA VAL A 62 7.83 -7.79 4.39
C VAL A 62 9.25 -7.44 4.84
N PHE A 63 9.80 -6.32 4.34
CA PHE A 63 11.11 -5.84 4.74
C PHE A 63 11.14 -5.47 6.23
N LEU A 64 10.12 -4.78 6.75
CA LEU A 64 10.01 -4.46 8.17
C LEU A 64 9.92 -5.73 9.02
N VAL A 65 9.08 -6.70 8.65
CA VAL A 65 8.99 -7.97 9.37
C VAL A 65 10.34 -8.69 9.36
N PHE A 66 11.02 -8.78 8.22
CA PHE A 66 12.34 -9.40 8.12
C PHE A 66 13.39 -8.66 8.96
N LEU A 67 13.45 -7.33 8.85
CA LEU A 67 14.36 -6.48 9.61
C LEU A 67 14.15 -6.71 11.11
N PHE A 68 12.92 -6.63 11.60
CA PHE A 68 12.63 -6.80 13.02
C PHE A 68 12.85 -8.24 13.49
N THR A 69 12.47 -9.26 12.71
CA THR A 69 12.63 -10.67 13.10
C THR A 69 14.07 -11.17 13.04
N VAL A 70 14.94 -10.58 12.22
CA VAL A 70 16.34 -11.02 12.09
C VAL A 70 17.29 -10.09 12.86
N PHE A 71 17.14 -8.76 12.74
CA PHE A 71 18.06 -7.81 13.39
C PHE A 71 17.78 -7.60 14.88
N LEU A 72 16.52 -7.60 15.35
CA LEU A 72 16.25 -7.49 16.79
C LEU A 72 16.87 -8.64 17.61
N PRO A 73 16.66 -9.93 17.25
CA PRO A 73 17.27 -11.00 18.04
C PRO A 73 18.80 -11.05 17.89
N MET A 74 19.38 -10.39 16.88
CA MET A 74 20.83 -10.30 16.76
C MET A 74 21.44 -9.32 17.78
N MET A 75 20.76 -8.22 18.11
CA MET A 75 21.22 -7.25 19.11
C MET A 75 20.94 -7.68 20.56
N ASN A 76 19.89 -8.48 20.79
CA ASN A 76 19.53 -8.98 22.14
C ASN A 76 20.48 -10.06 22.69
N ARG A 77 21.42 -10.58 21.90
CA ARG A 77 22.36 -11.64 22.35
C ARG A 77 23.56 -11.12 23.16
N THR A 78 23.73 -9.80 23.27
CA THR A 78 24.90 -9.20 23.93
C THR A 78 24.71 -8.98 25.43
N THR A 79 23.51 -9.15 25.96
CA THR A 79 23.18 -8.80 27.36
C THR A 79 23.39 -9.93 28.37
N ASP A 80 23.72 -11.15 27.93
CA ASP A 80 23.83 -12.34 28.80
C ASP A 80 25.26 -12.77 29.16
N LEU A 81 26.26 -11.87 29.08
CA LEU A 81 27.62 -12.13 29.58
C LEU A 81 27.89 -11.46 30.93
N ILE A 82 26.91 -11.44 31.84
CA ILE A 82 27.20 -11.22 33.26
C ILE A 82 27.47 -12.60 33.87
N PRO A 83 28.73 -13.02 34.06
CA PRO A 83 29.02 -14.24 34.79
C PRO A 83 28.42 -14.13 36.20
N PRO A 84 27.81 -15.19 36.75
CA PRO A 84 27.38 -15.17 38.13
C PRO A 84 28.61 -14.89 38.99
N SER A 85 28.56 -13.80 39.75
CA SER A 85 29.54 -13.48 40.78
C SER A 85 29.73 -14.72 41.63
N GLY A 86 30.91 -15.33 41.54
CA GLY A 86 31.27 -16.51 42.30
C GLY A 86 31.04 -16.29 43.81
N PRO A 87 30.87 -17.38 44.58
CA PRO A 87 30.45 -17.31 45.97
C PRO A 87 31.35 -16.35 46.75
N GLY A 88 30.72 -15.35 47.38
CA GLY A 88 31.39 -14.33 48.16
C GLY A 88 32.26 -14.97 49.23
N ILE A 89 33.59 -14.92 49.05
CA ILE A 89 34.54 -15.33 50.07
C ILE A 89 34.52 -14.24 51.14
N ASN A 90 33.60 -14.37 52.10
CA ASN A 90 33.62 -13.69 53.37
C ASN A 90 34.93 -14.06 54.09
N ARG A 91 35.98 -13.24 53.91
CA ARG A 91 37.19 -13.34 54.73
C ARG A 91 36.86 -12.81 56.12
N ALA A 92 36.86 -13.70 57.12
CA ALA A 92 36.78 -13.33 58.53
C ALA A 92 37.98 -12.43 58.91
N PRO A 93 37.82 -11.50 59.87
CA PRO A 93 38.91 -10.65 60.33
C PRO A 93 39.95 -11.49 61.06
N VAL A 94 41.20 -11.42 60.60
CA VAL A 94 42.34 -12.09 61.22
C VAL A 94 42.75 -11.27 62.44
N THR A 95 42.40 -11.75 63.64
CA THR A 95 42.96 -11.24 64.90
C THR A 95 44.28 -11.96 65.17
N PHE A 96 45.38 -11.22 65.17
CA PHE A 96 46.69 -11.72 65.58
C PHE A 96 46.87 -11.54 67.11
N PRO A 97 47.59 -12.46 67.79
CA PRO A 97 47.82 -12.43 69.23
C PRO A 97 48.80 -11.33 69.68
#